data_AF-A0A2X4U9M4-F1
#
_entry.id   AF-A0A2X4U9M4-F1
#
_cell.length_a   1.000
_cell.length_b   1.000
_cell.length_c   1.000
_cell.angle_alpha   90.00
_cell.angle_beta   90.00
_cell.angle_gamma   90.00
#
_symmetry.space_group_name_H-M   'P 1'
#
loop_
_entity.id
_entity.type
_entity.pdbx_description
1 polymer ?
#
loop_
_entity_poly.entity_id
_entity_poly.type
_entity_poly.pdbx_seq_one_letter_code
_entity_poly.pdbx_strand_id
1 'polypeptide(L)' 'MKYQQLENLESGWKWKYLVKKHREGESITRHIENSVAQEAIDELLKLENEPVKSADVD' A
#
# COMPACT_ATOMS: atom_id res chain seq x y z
N MET A 1 -18.33 -0.10 -19.10
CA MET A 1 -18.43 0.83 -17.97
C MET A 1 -17.08 1.49 -17.78
N LYS A 2 -17.02 2.82 -17.72
CA LYS A 2 -15.78 3.58 -17.78
C LYS A 2 -15.29 3.86 -16.35
N TYR A 3 -14.60 2.89 -15.75
CA TYR A 3 -13.80 3.13 -14.55
C TYR A 3 -12.55 3.89 -15.00
N GLN A 4 -12.70 5.17 -15.29
CA GLN A 4 -11.56 6.05 -15.49
C GLN A 4 -10.86 6.10 -14.13
N GLN A 5 -9.74 5.38 -14.05
CA GLN A 5 -8.99 5.11 -12.84
C GLN A 5 -8.78 6.43 -12.09
N LEU A 6 -9.50 6.57 -10.98
CA LEU A 6 -9.13 7.50 -9.93
C LEU A 6 -7.92 6.88 -9.21
N GLU A 7 -6.82 6.63 -9.92
CA GLU A 7 -5.63 5.90 -9.43
C GLU A 7 -5.09 6.51 -8.14
N ASN A 8 -5.19 7.84 -8.00
CA ASN A 8 -4.80 8.56 -6.80
C ASN A 8 -5.79 8.39 -5.63
N LEU A 9 -7.09 8.40 -5.91
CA LEU A 9 -8.10 8.12 -4.88
C LEU A 9 -8.03 6.65 -4.46
N GLU A 10 -7.72 5.78 -5.42
CA GLU A 10 -7.63 4.35 -5.21
C GLU A 10 -6.35 3.90 -4.50
N SER A 11 -5.28 4.67 -4.56
CA SER A 11 -4.05 4.34 -3.84
C SER A 11 -4.18 4.63 -2.34
N GLY A 12 -4.88 5.72 -1.99
CA GLY A 12 -5.08 6.13 -0.60
C GLY A 12 -5.91 5.16 0.25
N TRP A 13 -7.06 4.69 -0.25
CA TRP A 13 -7.89 3.70 0.48
C TRP A 13 -7.23 2.32 0.58
N LYS A 14 -6.53 1.85 -0.46
CA LYS A 14 -5.77 0.58 -0.42
C LYS A 14 -4.69 0.64 0.66
N TRP A 15 -3.93 1.74 0.71
CA TRP A 15 -2.94 1.95 1.76
C TRP A 15 -3.57 1.99 3.16
N LYS A 16 -4.61 2.79 3.36
CA LYS A 16 -5.33 2.87 4.65
C LYS A 16 -5.89 1.52 5.08
N TYR A 17 -6.39 0.73 4.13
CA TYR A 17 -6.91 -0.61 4.38
C TYR A 17 -5.80 -1.57 4.84
N LEU A 18 -4.69 -1.61 4.11
CA LEU A 18 -3.53 -2.46 4.46
C LEU A 18 -2.97 -2.09 5.85
N VAL A 19 -2.80 -0.80 6.15
CA VAL A 19 -2.31 -0.36 7.46
C VAL A 19 -3.29 -0.70 8.58
N LYS A 20 -4.60 -0.57 8.34
CA LYS A 20 -5.61 -1.00 9.30
C LYS A 20 -5.51 -2.50 9.57
N LYS A 21 -5.40 -3.34 8.53
CA LYS A 21 -5.26 -4.79 8.65
C LYS A 21 -4.00 -5.22 9.39
N HIS A 22 -2.88 -4.57 9.10
CA HIS A 22 -1.64 -4.78 9.83
C HIS A 22 -1.78 -4.44 11.33
N ARG A 23 -2.44 -3.34 11.68
CA ARG A 23 -2.73 -2.97 13.09
C ARG A 23 -3.69 -3.93 13.79
N GLU A 24 -4.56 -4.60 13.04
CA GLU A 24 -5.43 -5.68 13.54
C GLU A 24 -4.66 -6.99 13.78
N GLY A 25 -3.37 -7.06 13.40
CA GLY A 25 -2.54 -8.25 13.53
C GLY A 25 -2.68 -9.23 12.36
N GLU A 26 -3.34 -8.84 11.27
CA GLU A 26 -3.45 -9.66 10.07
C GLU A 26 -2.20 -9.54 9.19
N SER A 27 -1.79 -10.67 8.59
CA SER A 27 -0.66 -10.72 7.66
C SER A 27 -1.08 -10.10 6.33
N ILE A 28 -0.52 -8.92 6.02
CA ILE A 28 -0.81 -8.19 4.77
C ILE A 28 0.18 -8.51 3.64
N THR A 29 1.25 -9.27 3.93
CA THR A 29 2.27 -9.64 2.96
C THR A 29 2.18 -11.13 2.60
N ARG A 30 2.68 -11.49 1.42
CA ARG A 30 2.80 -12.89 0.96
C ARG A 30 4.07 -13.59 1.46
N HIS A 31 4.87 -12.92 2.29
CA HIS A 31 6.16 -13.42 2.74
C HIS A 31 5.97 -14.34 3.95
N ILE A 32 6.58 -15.53 3.90
CA ILE A 32 6.54 -16.51 4.99
C ILE A 32 7.52 -16.10 6.11
N GLU A 33 8.62 -15.44 5.73
CA GLU A 33 9.62 -14.93 6.65
C GLU A 33 9.19 -13.59 7.25
N ASN A 34 9.16 -13.52 8.59
CA ASN A 34 8.75 -12.33 9.33
C ASN A 34 9.66 -11.12 9.08
N SER A 35 10.97 -11.35 8.86
CA SER A 35 11.93 -10.29 8.54
C SER A 35 11.56 -9.57 7.24
N VAL A 36 11.31 -10.33 6.17
CA VAL A 36 10.95 -9.80 4.85
C VAL A 36 9.54 -9.21 4.87
N ALA A 37 8.63 -9.82 5.62
CA ALA A 37 7.29 -9.25 5.82
C ALA A 37 7.36 -7.87 6.48
N GLN A 38 8.17 -7.72 7.54
CA GLN A 38 8.33 -6.46 8.24
C GLN A 38 9.00 -5.40 7.37
N GLU A 39 10.02 -5.78 6.58
CA GLU A 39 10.69 -4.86 5.65
C GLU A 39 9.72 -4.29 4.60
N ALA A 40 8.86 -5.13 4.02
CA ALA A 40 7.83 -4.70 3.08
C ALA A 40 6.76 -3.80 3.75
N ILE A 41 6.44 -4.05 5.02
CA ILE A 41 5.52 -3.19 5.80
C ILE A 41 6.16 -1.84 6.10
N ASP A 42 7.44 -1.81 6.44
CA ASP A 42 8.19 -0.58 6.69
C ASP A 42 8.31 0.27 5.41
N GLU A 43 8.52 -0.36 4.25
CA GLU A 43 8.43 0.33 2.95
C GLU A 43 7.03 0.89 2.71
N LEU A 44 5.98 0.10 2.97
CA LEU A 44 4.60 0.56 2.81
C LEU A 44 4.30 1.77 3.71
N LEU A 45 4.76 1.78 4.96
CA LEU A 45 4.58 2.91 5.88
C LEU A 45 5.35 4.16 5.44
N LYS A 46 6.53 4.01 4.82
CA LYS A 46 7.29 5.15 4.26
C LYS A 46 6.54 5.84 3.12
N LEU A 47 5.78 5.08 2.33
CA LEU A 47 4.94 5.62 1.25
C LEU A 47 3.81 6.54 1.75
N GLU A 48 3.48 6.54 3.05
CA GLU A 48 2.51 7.49 3.63
C GLU A 48 2.94 8.96 3.43
N ASN A 49 4.25 9.23 3.47
CA ASN A 49 4.82 10.57 3.34
C ASN A 49 5.20 10.96 1.90
N GLU A 50 5.08 10.04 0.95
CA GLU A 50 5.26 10.30 -0.48
C GLU A 50 4.00 9.87 -1.23
N PRO A 51 2.91 10.66 -1.14
CA PRO A 51 1.78 10.42 -2.00
C PRO A 51 2.28 10.75 -3.41
N VAL A 52 2.50 9.70 -4.21
CA VAL A 52 2.48 9.79 -5.66
C VAL A 52 3.77 10.40 -6.24
N LYS A 53 4.83 9.57 -6.44
CA LYS A 53 5.49 9.57 -7.76
C LYS A 53 4.41 9.08 -8.72
N SER A 54 3.66 10.04 -9.23
CA SER A 54 2.56 9.84 -10.15
C SER A 54 3.01 8.99 -11.30
N ALA A 55 2.08 8.14 -11.72
CA ALA A 55 2.03 7.58 -13.04
C ALA A 55 2.14 8.72 -14.07
N ASP A 56 3.39 9.08 -14.39
CA ASP A 56 3.79 9.92 -15.50
C ASP A 56 4.80 9.08 -16.30
N VAL A 57 4.29 8.06 -17.02
CA VAL A 57 4.99 7.47 -18.16
C VAL A 57 3.95 7.20 -19.26
N ASP A 58 3.96 8.10 -20.24
CA ASP A 58 3.37 8.11 -21.59
C ASP A 58 1.85 7.97 -21.79
#